data_AF-A0A3B8S091-F1
#
_entry.id   AF-A0A3B8S091-F1
#
_cell.length_a   1.000
_cell.length_b   1.000
_cell.length_c   1.000
_cell.angle_alpha   90.00
_cell.angle_beta   90.00
_cell.angle_gamma   90.00
#
_symmetry.space_group_name_H-M   'P 1'
#
loop_
_entity.id
_entity.type
_entity.pdbx_description
1 polymer ?
#
loop_
_entity_poly.entity_id
_entity_poly.type
_entity_poly.pdbx_seq_one_letter_code
_entity_poly.pdbx_strand_id
1 'polypeptide(L)'
;MKALIQRVRSANVVVNQQLIGSIEQGLLVLLAVESHDKPEAIEKMAHKLLNYRMFSDDNNKMNLSVQDIQGELLVVSQFTLAADTDKGLRPSFSRAADPAIANDYYERCVEQLKKSSLKIETGQFAADMQVSLV
;
A
#
# COMPACT_ATOMS: atom_id res chain seq x y z
N MET A 1 1.16 11.48 2.80
CA MET A 1 1.20 10.01 2.74
C MET A 1 0.43 9.68 1.50
N LYS A 2 1.07 8.94 0.61
CA LYS A 2 0.53 8.60 -0.69
C LYS A 2 0.37 7.10 -0.76
N ALA A 3 -0.74 6.67 -1.33
CA ALA A 3 -0.95 5.29 -1.68
C ALA A 3 -1.31 5.24 -3.17
N LEU A 4 -0.56 4.43 -3.92
CA LEU A 4 -1.00 3.95 -5.22
C LEU A 4 -1.61 2.57 -5.01
N ILE A 5 -2.90 2.45 -5.29
CA ILE A 5 -3.65 1.21 -5.09
C ILE A 5 -4.01 0.59 -6.43
N GLN A 6 -3.91 -0.73 -6.50
CA GLN A 6 -4.33 -1.52 -7.64
C GLN A 6 -5.29 -2.59 -7.15
N ARG A 7 -6.46 -2.67 -7.77
CA ARG A 7 -7.36 -3.81 -7.58
C ARG A 7 -6.75 -5.01 -8.28
N VAL A 8 -6.54 -6.08 -7.52
CA VAL A 8 -5.87 -7.28 -8.01
C VAL A 8 -6.75 -8.51 -7.84
N ARG A 9 -6.59 -9.49 -8.73
CA ARG A 9 -7.09 -10.86 -8.55
C ARG A 9 -6.16 -11.69 -7.69
N SER A 10 -4.86 -11.38 -7.74
CA SER A 10 -3.85 -11.88 -6.84
C SER A 10 -2.62 -10.97 -6.88
N ALA A 11 -1.85 -10.94 -5.80
CA ALA A 11 -0.56 -10.27 -5.77
C ALA A 11 0.38 -10.94 -4.77
N ASN A 12 1.68 -10.87 -5.01
CA ASN A 12 2.68 -11.39 -4.10
C ASN A 12 3.97 -10.58 -4.13
N VAL A 13 4.77 -10.75 -3.08
CA VAL A 13 6.10 -10.17 -2.97
C VAL A 13 7.13 -11.23 -2.60
N VAL A 14 8.23 -11.19 -3.35
CA VAL A 14 9.39 -12.08 -3.20
C VAL A 14 10.62 -11.24 -2.86
N VAL A 15 11.43 -11.75 -1.93
CA VAL A 15 12.75 -11.20 -1.59
C VAL A 15 13.74 -12.35 -1.62
N ASN A 16 14.87 -12.21 -2.30
CA ASN A 16 15.88 -13.27 -2.42
C ASN A 16 15.30 -14.62 -2.87
N GLN A 17 14.39 -14.61 -3.85
CA GLN A 17 13.67 -15.79 -4.36
C GLN A 17 12.75 -16.49 -3.34
N GLN A 18 12.50 -15.90 -2.17
CA GLN A 18 11.57 -16.40 -1.17
C GLN A 18 10.27 -15.59 -1.18
N LEU A 19 9.14 -16.28 -1.24
CA LEU A 19 7.82 -15.67 -1.06
C LEU A 19 7.67 -15.23 0.39
N ILE A 20 7.48 -13.93 0.63
CA ILE A 20 7.34 -13.36 1.98
C ILE A 20 5.92 -12.85 2.28
N GLY A 21 5.10 -12.68 1.24
CA GLY A 21 3.71 -12.24 1.38
C GLY A 21 2.92 -12.48 0.09
N SER A 22 1.67 -12.92 0.22
CA SER A 22 0.79 -13.21 -0.92
C SER A 22 -0.68 -13.07 -0.58
N ILE A 23 -1.41 -12.43 -1.49
CA ILE A 23 -2.85 -12.26 -1.41
C ILE A 23 -3.56 -12.81 -2.63
N GLU A 24 -4.81 -13.21 -2.42
CA GLU A 24 -5.79 -13.46 -3.48
C GLU A 24 -6.49 -12.14 -3.87
N GLN A 25 -7.79 -12.17 -4.15
CA GLN A 25 -8.55 -10.99 -4.57
C GLN A 25 -8.47 -9.88 -3.52
N GLY A 26 -8.08 -8.68 -3.94
CA GLY A 26 -7.80 -7.62 -2.99
C GLY A 26 -7.20 -6.35 -3.57
N LEU A 27 -6.42 -5.67 -2.75
CA LEU A 27 -5.66 -4.48 -3.12
C LEU A 27 -4.16 -4.71 -2.93
N LEU A 28 -3.39 -4.46 -3.98
CA LEU A 28 -1.97 -4.12 -3.83
C LEU A 28 -1.87 -2.64 -3.48
N VAL A 29 -1.23 -2.33 -2.37
CA VAL A 29 -1.03 -0.96 -1.87
C VAL A 29 0.46 -0.64 -1.89
N LEU A 30 0.88 0.23 -2.81
CA LEU A 30 2.20 0.84 -2.77
C LEU A 30 2.13 2.10 -1.93
N LEU A 31 2.77 2.10 -0.76
CA LEU A 31 2.65 3.14 0.26
C LEU A 31 3.92 3.98 0.37
N ALA A 32 3.78 5.31 0.32
CA ALA A 32 4.87 6.25 0.54
C ALA A 32 4.54 7.22 1.67
N VAL A 33 5.54 7.46 2.50
CA VAL A 33 5.52 8.47 3.55
C VAL A 33 6.29 9.69 3.06
N GLU A 34 5.67 10.85 3.16
CA GLU A 34 6.24 12.13 2.75
C GLU A 34 6.78 12.87 3.97
N SER A 35 7.80 13.72 3.79
CA SER A 35 8.48 14.42 4.89
C SER A 35 7.57 15.35 5.71
N HIS A 36 6.43 15.76 5.15
CA HIS A 36 5.43 16.61 5.79
C HIS A 36 4.26 15.81 6.38
N ASP A 37 4.30 14.48 6.31
CA ASP A 37 3.30 13.65 6.97
C ASP A 37 3.33 13.82 8.47
N LYS A 38 2.14 13.74 9.05
CA LYS A 38 1.92 13.76 10.50
C LYS A 38 1.23 12.47 10.93
N PRO A 39 1.28 12.10 12.22
CA PRO A 39 0.70 10.84 12.69
C PRO A 39 -0.77 10.64 12.32
N GLU A 40 -1.56 11.72 12.19
CA GLU A 40 -2.97 11.67 11.80
C GLU A 40 -3.18 11.16 10.37
N ALA A 41 -2.17 11.26 9.50
CA ALA A 41 -2.22 10.73 8.15
C ALA A 41 -2.33 9.19 8.12
N ILE A 42 -1.81 8.51 9.15
CA ILE A 42 -1.78 7.05 9.25
C ILE A 42 -3.21 6.51 9.35
N GLU A 43 -4.00 7.00 10.31
CA GLU A 43 -5.38 6.59 10.52
C GLU A 43 -6.26 6.96 9.32
N LYS A 44 -6.07 8.17 8.78
CA LYS A 44 -6.78 8.64 7.59
C LYS A 44 -6.50 7.75 6.38
N MET A 45 -5.25 7.33 6.18
CA MET A 45 -4.88 6.45 5.07
C MET A 45 -5.48 5.06 5.25
N ALA A 46 -5.30 4.43 6.43
CA ALA A 46 -5.85 3.11 6.70
C ALA A 46 -7.38 3.08 6.52
N HIS A 47 -8.08 4.08 7.06
CA HIS A 47 -9.53 4.24 6.86
C HIS A 47 -9.88 4.36 5.38
N LYS A 48 -9.13 5.15 4.60
CA LYS A 48 -9.37 5.30 3.17
C LYS A 48 -9.16 3.98 2.43
N LEU A 49 -8.07 3.25 2.69
CA LEU A 49 -7.76 1.97 2.03
C LEU A 49 -8.83 0.92 2.27
N LEU A 50 -9.34 0.81 3.49
CA LEU A 50 -10.38 -0.17 3.86
C LEU A 50 -11.76 0.14 3.25
N ASN A 51 -12.05 1.42 3.01
CA ASN A 51 -13.39 1.87 2.59
C ASN A 51 -13.47 2.37 1.14
N TYR A 52 -12.35 2.38 0.39
CA TYR A 52 -12.36 2.88 -0.98
C TYR A 52 -13.16 1.95 -1.89
N ARG A 53 -14.15 2.50 -2.59
CA ARG A 53 -15.09 1.73 -3.43
C ARG A 53 -14.49 1.45 -4.81
N MET A 54 -13.84 0.31 -4.97
CA MET A 54 -13.16 -0.11 -6.21
C MET A 54 -13.62 -1.48 -6.73
N PHE A 55 -14.47 -2.17 -6.00
CA PHE A 55 -14.95 -3.50 -6.37
C PHE A 55 -16.36 -3.42 -6.92
N SER A 56 -16.66 -4.31 -7.86
CA SER A 56 -17.96 -4.36 -8.51
C SER A 56 -19.00 -5.00 -7.60
N ASP A 57 -20.21 -4.43 -7.57
CA ASP A 57 -21.40 -5.06 -6.99
C ASP A 57 -22.04 -6.06 -7.98
N ASP A 58 -23.18 -6.64 -7.58
CA ASP A 58 -23.95 -7.59 -8.39
C ASP A 58 -24.44 -7.00 -9.73
N ASN A 59 -24.46 -5.67 -9.86
CA ASN A 59 -24.82 -4.96 -11.09
C ASN A 59 -23.58 -4.54 -11.91
N ASN A 60 -22.41 -5.07 -11.59
CA ASN A 60 -21.12 -4.73 -12.18
C ASN A 60 -20.69 -3.25 -12.01
N LYS A 61 -21.27 -2.53 -11.03
CA LYS A 61 -20.91 -1.14 -10.74
C LYS A 61 -19.87 -1.08 -9.62
N MET A 62 -18.87 -0.21 -9.74
CA MET A 62 -17.81 -0.04 -8.73
C MET A 62 -18.34 0.66 -7.46
N ASN A 63 -18.94 -0.11 -6.57
CA ASN A 63 -19.63 0.38 -5.38
C ASN A 63 -19.13 -0.24 -4.08
N LEU A 64 -18.37 -1.34 -4.15
CA LEU A 64 -17.93 -2.10 -2.99
C LEU A 64 -16.49 -1.75 -2.61
N SER A 65 -16.22 -1.71 -1.32
CA SER A 65 -14.89 -1.62 -0.76
C SER A 65 -14.23 -3.01 -0.62
N VAL A 66 -12.95 -3.03 -0.28
CA VAL A 66 -12.24 -4.29 0.01
C VAL A 66 -12.84 -5.01 1.23
N GLN A 67 -13.40 -4.26 2.18
CA GLN A 67 -14.13 -4.86 3.31
C GLN A 67 -15.44 -5.50 2.87
N ASP A 68 -16.21 -4.85 1.99
CA ASP A 68 -17.51 -5.38 1.56
C ASP A 68 -17.37 -6.73 0.83
N ILE A 69 -16.27 -6.92 0.09
CA ILE A 69 -15.97 -8.18 -0.60
C ILE A 69 -15.13 -9.16 0.24
N GLN A 70 -14.81 -8.82 1.49
CA GLN A 70 -13.90 -9.60 2.35
C GLN A 70 -12.55 -9.92 1.66
N GLY A 71 -12.04 -8.97 0.89
CA GLY A 71 -10.78 -9.11 0.15
C GLY A 71 -9.56 -8.92 1.03
N GLU A 72 -8.39 -9.05 0.42
CA GLU A 72 -7.10 -9.00 1.11
C GLU A 72 -6.30 -7.75 0.75
N LEU A 73 -5.30 -7.39 1.55
CA LEU A 73 -4.39 -6.29 1.23
C LEU A 73 -2.94 -6.74 1.28
N LEU A 74 -2.16 -6.38 0.26
CA LEU A 74 -0.71 -6.50 0.25
C LEU A 74 -0.10 -5.11 0.29
N VAL A 75 0.56 -4.75 1.38
CA VAL A 75 1.10 -3.40 1.61
C VAL A 75 2.61 -3.40 1.44
N VAL A 76 3.11 -2.71 0.42
CA VAL A 76 4.54 -2.63 0.07
C VAL A 76 5.00 -1.18 0.19
N SER A 77 6.14 -0.95 0.87
CA SER A 77 6.71 0.39 0.96
C SER A 77 7.29 0.82 -0.40
N GLN A 78 6.96 2.04 -0.84
CA GLN A 78 7.30 2.56 -2.16
C GLN A 78 7.65 4.05 -2.11
N PHE A 79 8.85 4.37 -1.60
CA PHE A 79 9.28 5.78 -1.45
C PHE A 79 9.25 6.58 -2.77
N THR A 80 9.31 5.92 -3.92
CA THR A 80 9.31 6.60 -5.23
C THR A 80 8.01 7.32 -5.56
N LEU A 81 6.88 7.02 -4.90
CA LEU A 81 5.66 7.81 -5.07
C LEU A 81 5.78 9.23 -4.48
N ALA A 82 6.74 9.45 -3.59
CA ALA A 82 7.10 10.77 -3.08
C ALA A 82 8.12 11.49 -3.96
N ALA A 83 8.48 10.95 -5.13
CA ALA A 83 9.38 11.61 -6.06
C ALA A 83 8.78 12.91 -6.60
N ASP A 84 9.64 13.91 -6.77
CA ASP A 84 9.45 15.03 -7.66
C ASP A 84 10.03 14.68 -9.03
N THR A 85 9.20 14.80 -10.06
CA THR A 85 9.50 14.40 -11.44
C THR A 85 9.31 15.56 -12.43
N ASP A 86 9.21 16.80 -11.94
CA ASP A 86 8.86 17.96 -12.77
C ASP A 86 10.00 18.41 -13.72
N LYS A 87 11.25 18.00 -13.48
CA LYS A 87 12.44 18.42 -14.27
C LYS A 87 13.45 17.30 -14.50
N GLY A 88 13.96 17.22 -15.73
CA GLY A 88 15.01 16.29 -16.12
C GLY A 88 14.56 14.83 -16.17
N LEU A 89 15.52 13.91 -16.15
CA LEU A 89 15.28 12.46 -16.22
C LEU A 89 15.67 11.72 -14.94
N ARG A 90 16.13 12.45 -13.90
CA ARG A 90 16.49 11.88 -12.60
C ARG A 90 15.47 12.36 -11.56
N PRO A 91 14.67 11.47 -10.95
CA PRO A 91 13.74 11.86 -9.91
C PRO A 91 14.48 12.43 -8.70
N SER A 92 13.88 13.43 -8.06
CA SER A 92 14.30 13.94 -6.76
C SER A 92 13.40 13.38 -5.67
N PHE A 93 13.96 13.00 -4.52
CA PHE A 93 13.20 12.44 -3.39
C PHE A 93 13.15 13.40 -2.20
N SER A 94 13.29 14.71 -2.43
CA SER A 94 13.25 15.73 -1.37
C SER A 94 11.93 15.77 -0.59
N ARG A 95 10.83 15.23 -1.15
CA ARG A 95 9.52 15.12 -0.49
C ARG A 95 9.32 13.80 0.26
N ALA A 96 10.20 12.81 0.09
CA ALA A 96 10.13 11.56 0.84
C ALA A 96 10.54 11.79 2.30
N ALA A 97 9.90 11.06 3.22
CA ALA A 97 10.31 11.07 4.61
C ALA A 97 11.68 10.41 4.81
N ASP A 98 12.34 10.75 5.91
CA ASP A 98 13.54 10.03 6.37
C ASP A 98 13.21 8.53 6.55
N PRO A 99 14.12 7.60 6.21
CA PRO A 99 13.86 6.16 6.29
C PRO A 99 13.34 5.67 7.64
N ALA A 100 13.80 6.25 8.76
CA ALA A 100 13.32 5.85 10.09
C ALA A 100 11.86 6.25 10.32
N ILE A 101 11.49 7.48 9.93
CA ILE A 101 10.11 7.98 10.00
C ILE A 101 9.22 7.21 9.02
N ALA A 102 9.71 6.97 7.80
CA ALA A 102 8.99 6.24 6.78
C ALA A 102 8.67 4.80 7.23
N ASN A 103 9.63 4.12 7.88
CA ASN A 103 9.42 2.79 8.42
C ASN A 103 8.41 2.81 9.58
N ASP A 104 8.54 3.73 10.55
CA ASP A 104 7.58 3.87 11.66
C ASP A 104 6.15 4.07 11.15
N TYR A 105 5.96 4.99 10.19
CA TYR A 105 4.63 5.31 9.68
C TYR A 105 4.06 4.19 8.80
N TYR A 106 4.93 3.48 8.06
CA TYR A 106 4.56 2.29 7.32
C TYR A 106 4.04 1.19 8.25
N GLU A 107 4.82 0.82 9.28
CA GLU A 107 4.46 -0.22 10.23
C GLU A 107 3.17 0.14 10.99
N ARG A 108 3.04 1.38 11.46
CA ARG A 108 1.82 1.85 12.14
C ARG A 108 0.60 1.86 11.23
N CYS A 109 0.76 2.12 9.93
CA CYS A 109 -0.32 2.01 8.96
C CYS A 109 -0.74 0.55 8.78
N VAL A 110 0.22 -0.37 8.66
CA VAL A 110 -0.04 -1.82 8.61
C VAL A 110 -0.74 -2.30 9.88
N GLU A 111 -0.28 -1.91 11.07
CA GLU A 111 -0.93 -2.23 12.34
C GLU A 111 -2.37 -1.72 12.39
N GLN A 112 -2.62 -0.50 11.91
CA GLN A 112 -3.97 0.05 11.84
C GLN A 112 -4.87 -0.75 10.89
N LEU A 113 -4.34 -1.22 9.75
CA LEU A 113 -5.08 -2.08 8.82
C LEU A 113 -5.37 -3.47 9.42
N LYS A 114 -4.41 -4.03 10.18
CA LYS A 114 -4.55 -5.31 10.89
C LYS A 114 -5.59 -5.31 12.00
N LYS A 115 -6.12 -4.13 12.40
CA LYS A 115 -7.27 -4.04 13.31
C LYS A 115 -8.60 -4.41 12.62
N SER A 116 -8.63 -4.48 11.29
CA SER A 116 -9.76 -5.06 10.55
C SER A 116 -9.76 -6.59 10.67
N SER A 117 -10.83 -7.24 10.20
CA SER A 117 -10.90 -8.71 10.10
C SER A 117 -10.26 -9.26 8.82
N LEU A 118 -9.68 -8.40 7.97
CA LEU A 118 -9.13 -8.80 6.68
C LEU A 118 -7.72 -9.37 6.83
N LYS A 119 -7.32 -10.20 5.87
CA LYS A 119 -5.93 -10.64 5.75
C LYS A 119 -5.07 -9.49 5.20
N ILE A 120 -4.05 -9.12 5.96
CA ILE A 120 -3.10 -8.06 5.63
C ILE A 120 -1.70 -8.66 5.53
N GLU A 121 -1.17 -8.71 4.33
CA GLU A 121 0.19 -9.12 4.01
C GLU A 121 1.07 -7.89 3.73
N THR A 122 2.39 -8.06 3.86
CA THR A 122 3.35 -6.98 3.70
C THR A 122 4.54 -7.38 2.84
N GLY A 123 5.23 -6.38 2.30
CA GLY A 123 6.61 -6.53 1.86
C GLY A 123 7.60 -6.54 3.03
N GLN A 124 8.87 -6.34 2.70
CA GLN A 124 9.93 -6.10 3.68
C GLN A 124 10.53 -4.71 3.42
N PHE A 125 10.44 -3.82 4.41
CA PHE A 125 10.93 -2.45 4.26
C PHE A 125 12.42 -2.43 3.89
N ALA A 126 12.78 -1.58 2.93
CA ALA A 126 14.14 -1.40 2.40
C ALA A 126 14.80 -2.66 1.80
N ALA A 127 14.04 -3.73 1.52
CA ALA A 127 14.51 -4.87 0.75
C ALA A 127 14.34 -4.64 -0.76
N ASP A 128 15.19 -5.27 -1.57
CA ASP A 128 14.93 -5.45 -2.99
C ASP A 128 13.80 -6.47 -3.15
N MET A 129 12.66 -5.99 -3.67
CA MET A 129 11.40 -6.73 -3.71
C MET A 129 10.97 -6.94 -5.15
N GLN A 130 10.60 -8.17 -5.47
CA GLN A 130 9.93 -8.49 -6.73
C GLN A 130 8.43 -8.65 -6.44
N VAL A 131 7.65 -7.65 -6.88
CA VAL A 131 6.19 -7.62 -6.69
C VAL A 131 5.49 -8.09 -7.96
N SER A 132 4.72 -9.17 -7.85
CA SER A 132 3.90 -9.70 -8.95
C SER A 132 2.42 -9.42 -8.68
N LEU A 133 1.64 -9.12 -9.72
CA LEU A 133 0.21 -8.86 -9.61
C LEU A 133 -0.54 -9.25 -10.89
N VAL A 134 -1.85 -9.49 -10.75
CA VAL A 134 -2.82 -9.70 -11.85
C VAL A 134 -4.05 -8.83 -11.66
#